data_AF-A0A536ASH3-F1
#
_entry.id   AF-A0A536ASH3-F1
#
_cell.length_a   1.000
_cell.length_b   1.000
_cell.length_c   1.000
_cell.angle_alpha   90.00
_cell.angle_beta   90.00
_cell.angle_gamma   90.00
#
_symmetry.space_group_name_H-M   'P 1'
#
loop_
_entity.id
_entity.type
_entity.pdbx_description
1 polymer ?
#
loop_
_entity_poly.entity_id
_entity_poly.type
_entity_poly.pdbx_seq_one_letter_code
_entity_poly.pdbx_strand_id
1 'polypeptide(L)'
;MREEEFRERLRGALGEPPASLGAPMLGRPASSGAARTYPRLMGLLAIGVAVLLILVLVGSRVTLRPRGNVLPAATPTGVAQLALDSMPCHLAVYVVQEADNPGQPSAPATSLGFVNIPSGTFFADPRGTVQDLPAGSTPSAALYSAELHRWLPATNRSISPDHRSYAYVKLTPPGATFNKATGSELHVVDGATGSDRKLWASAADIEVIEWTSSGILASTVPWQGGIMSLWLVDPATGSTTQAPQSADPTLFKGIPFAGISNYSYLGPVAEGSRVYRLGGRDAGTTYYVITVDPAGHVTTIYMGKAGDATDFDPSFKVSGGPAAPAGYQYSNITFLPAGPCVPGEFRGVAATPLPKAPTPSPSPTPPNVDWSVLMAKPLMLPDVAGGAPCNTSSQVSLQVNVRPGSGKWPNYGFGPGPAYLSGQIYWYSAGSQAMLVLVDPKYTGPVLVRVKQLDGTGSITLTGDGTGLGGGAFGIPQTSSPPYWGTWIGSFTPSAPGCYGIQFDGTSFTDDAVFEVKQGPPPPG
;
A
#
# COMPACT_ATOMS: atom_id res chain seq x y z
N MET A 1 20.07 15.50 -23.82
CA MET A 1 19.39 16.77 -24.15
C MET A 1 19.96 17.85 -23.23
N ARG A 2 20.45 18.97 -23.76
CA ARG A 2 20.98 20.08 -22.94
C ARG A 2 19.80 20.95 -22.45
N GLU A 3 19.94 21.60 -21.30
CA GLU A 3 18.86 22.40 -20.66
C GLU A 3 18.26 23.48 -21.60
N GLU A 4 19.10 24.06 -22.45
CA GLU A 4 18.65 25.06 -23.43
C GLU A 4 17.78 24.44 -24.53
N GLU A 5 18.11 23.24 -25.00
CA GLU A 5 17.34 22.50 -26.00
C GLU A 5 15.96 22.09 -25.44
N PHE A 6 15.91 21.73 -24.16
CA PHE A 6 14.64 21.46 -23.47
C PHE A 6 13.78 22.72 -23.36
N ARG A 7 14.36 23.87 -22.96
CA ARG A 7 13.64 25.14 -22.85
C ARG A 7 13.11 25.62 -24.19
N GLU A 8 13.84 25.38 -25.27
CA GLU A 8 13.43 25.76 -26.62
C GLU A 8 12.28 24.89 -27.12
N ARG A 9 12.36 23.57 -26.92
CA ARG A 9 11.25 22.64 -27.23
C ARG A 9 10.00 22.92 -26.40
N LEU A 10 10.17 23.27 -25.12
CA LEU A 10 9.06 23.61 -24.25
C LEU A 10 8.36 24.90 -24.71
N ARG A 11 9.12 25.94 -25.10
CA ARG A 11 8.55 27.16 -25.69
C ARG A 11 7.86 26.90 -27.03
N GLY A 12 8.45 26.06 -27.87
CA GLY A 12 7.83 25.66 -29.15
C GLY A 12 6.52 24.89 -28.97
N ALA A 13 6.44 24.02 -27.95
CA ALA A 13 5.25 23.21 -27.68
C ALA A 13 4.09 24.01 -27.04
N LEU A 14 4.39 25.06 -26.28
CA LEU A 14 3.38 25.84 -25.56
C LEU A 14 2.76 26.99 -26.39
N GLY A 15 3.33 27.32 -27.54
CA GLY A 15 2.90 28.46 -28.37
C GLY A 15 3.18 29.82 -27.71
N GLU A 16 3.05 30.91 -28.47
CA GLU A 16 3.11 32.25 -27.87
C GLU A 16 1.89 32.47 -26.97
N PRO A 17 2.07 32.92 -25.72
CA PRO A 17 0.95 33.17 -24.83
C PRO A 17 0.06 34.29 -25.39
N PRO A 18 -1.28 34.20 -25.24
CA PRO A 18 -2.19 35.24 -25.68
C PRO A 18 -1.86 36.58 -25.02
N ALA A 19 -2.01 37.68 -25.78
CA ALA A 19 -1.66 39.05 -25.36
C ALA A 19 -2.31 39.54 -24.05
N SER A 20 -3.29 38.80 -23.52
CA SER A 20 -3.93 39.04 -22.23
C SER A 20 -3.13 38.57 -21.01
N LEU A 21 -2.02 37.84 -21.18
CA LEU A 21 -1.07 37.48 -20.12
C LEU A 21 0.16 38.40 -20.15
N GLY A 22 -0.08 39.71 -20.18
CA GLY A 22 0.98 40.71 -19.98
C GLY A 22 1.67 40.48 -18.63
N ALA A 23 3.00 40.56 -18.64
CA ALA A 23 3.84 40.44 -17.45
C ALA A 23 3.28 41.30 -16.29
N PRO A 24 3.31 40.80 -15.04
CA PRO A 24 2.95 41.64 -13.90
C PRO A 24 3.86 42.86 -13.92
N MET A 25 3.26 44.05 -14.03
CA MET A 25 3.97 45.31 -13.84
C MET A 25 4.47 45.35 -12.39
N LEU A 26 5.70 44.90 -12.18
CA LEU A 26 6.49 45.30 -11.05
C LEU A 26 6.80 46.79 -11.23
N GLY A 27 5.95 47.62 -10.64
CA GLY A 27 6.17 49.04 -10.52
C GLY A 27 7.55 49.30 -9.92
N ARG A 28 8.42 49.89 -10.73
CA ARG A 28 9.74 50.39 -10.33
C ARG A 28 9.53 51.39 -9.20
N PRO A 29 9.98 51.15 -7.96
CA PRO A 29 9.87 52.16 -6.93
C PRO A 29 10.72 53.36 -7.32
N ALA A 30 10.11 54.54 -7.31
CA ALA A 30 10.80 55.80 -7.54
C ALA A 30 11.93 55.94 -6.51
N SER A 31 13.16 56.06 -7.02
CA SER A 31 14.34 56.36 -6.23
C SER A 31 14.28 57.82 -5.76
N SER A 32 13.55 58.09 -4.68
CA SER A 32 13.77 59.28 -3.86
C SER A 32 14.94 58.99 -2.93
N GLY A 33 16.15 59.28 -3.40
CA GLY A 33 17.35 59.25 -2.57
C GLY A 33 17.31 60.38 -1.54
N ALA A 34 16.88 60.06 -0.31
CA ALA A 34 17.29 60.80 0.87
C ALA A 34 18.30 59.92 1.62
N ALA A 35 19.56 60.31 1.59
CA ALA A 35 20.61 59.67 2.37
C ALA A 35 20.23 59.76 3.86
N ARG A 36 19.76 58.64 4.44
CA ARG A 36 19.60 58.53 5.88
C ARG A 36 20.98 58.42 6.50
N THR A 37 21.48 59.54 6.98
CA THR A 37 22.64 59.62 7.86
C THR A 37 22.30 58.86 9.14
N TYR A 38 22.67 57.58 9.21
CA TYR A 38 22.62 56.84 10.47
C TYR A 38 23.62 57.49 11.43
N PRO A 39 23.21 57.95 12.62
CA PRO A 39 24.14 58.50 13.58
C PRO A 39 25.11 57.40 13.98
N ARG A 40 26.41 57.63 13.77
CA ARG A 40 27.51 56.69 14.07
C ARG A 40 27.45 56.11 15.49
N LEU A 41 26.76 56.78 16.41
CA LEU A 41 26.47 56.31 17.77
C LEU A 41 25.61 55.04 17.83
N MET A 42 24.61 54.86 16.95
CA MET A 42 23.77 53.65 16.95
C MET A 42 24.53 52.40 16.48
N GLY A 43 25.47 52.56 15.54
CA GLY A 43 26.32 51.46 15.08
C GLY A 43 27.27 50.96 16.18
N LEU A 44 27.85 51.87 16.96
CA LEU A 44 28.69 51.51 18.10
C LEU A 44 27.90 50.84 19.22
N LEU A 45 26.65 51.24 19.43
CA LEU A 45 25.77 50.65 20.45
C LEU A 45 25.38 49.22 20.08
N ALA A 46 25.08 48.95 18.81
CA ALA A 46 24.81 47.60 18.32
C ALA A 46 26.03 46.67 18.46
N ILE A 47 27.23 47.16 18.15
CA ILE A 47 28.48 46.41 18.35
C ILE A 47 28.72 46.14 19.84
N GLY A 48 28.49 47.14 20.70
CA GLY A 48 28.61 46.99 22.15
C GLY A 48 27.68 45.90 22.71
N VAL A 49 26.43 45.87 22.28
CA VAL A 49 25.45 44.84 22.70
C VAL A 49 25.86 43.46 22.20
N ALA A 50 26.33 43.35 20.96
CA ALA A 50 26.80 42.07 20.41
C ALA A 50 28.01 41.50 21.17
N VAL A 51 28.99 42.36 21.50
CA VAL A 51 30.17 41.95 22.29
C VAL A 51 29.75 41.55 23.71
N LEU A 52 28.83 42.28 24.34
CA LEU A 52 28.31 41.94 25.66
C LEU A 52 27.60 40.59 25.67
N LEU A 53 26.78 40.30 24.65
CA LEU A 53 26.10 39.00 24.50
C LEU A 53 27.10 37.84 24.32
N ILE A 54 28.15 38.04 23.53
CA ILE A 54 29.21 37.04 23.36
C ILE A 54 29.95 36.81 24.69
N LEU A 55 30.26 37.87 25.44
CA LEU A 55 30.92 37.74 26.74
C LEU A 55 30.03 37.03 27.79
N VAL A 56 28.71 37.27 27.78
CA VAL A 56 27.76 36.54 28.64
C VAL A 56 27.65 35.07 28.25
N LEU A 57 27.65 34.75 26.95
CA LEU A 57 27.63 33.38 26.45
C LEU A 57 28.93 32.61 26.74
N VAL A 58 30.08 33.27 26.63
CA VAL A 58 31.38 32.67 26.96
C VAL A 58 31.53 32.54 28.47
N GLY A 59 31.13 33.57 29.24
CA GLY A 59 31.16 33.55 30.70
C GLY A 59 30.29 32.45 31.31
N SER A 60 29.06 32.28 30.79
CA SER A 60 28.16 31.21 31.25
C SER A 60 28.68 29.81 30.93
N ARG A 61 29.43 29.62 29.82
CA ARG A 61 30.12 28.35 29.52
C ARG A 61 31.36 28.08 30.38
N VAL A 62 31.96 29.10 30.99
CA VAL A 62 33.12 28.94 31.87
C VAL A 62 32.71 28.71 33.32
N THR A 63 31.63 29.34 33.80
CA THR A 63 31.15 29.17 35.17
C THR A 63 30.27 27.93 35.39
N LEU A 64 29.67 27.38 34.33
CA LEU A 64 28.85 26.16 34.37
C LEU A 64 29.56 24.93 33.78
N ARG A 65 30.89 24.81 33.94
CA ARG A 65 31.52 23.49 33.80
C ARG A 65 31.21 22.70 35.07
N PRO A 66 30.36 21.65 35.03
CA PRO A 66 30.28 20.73 36.14
C PRO A 66 31.67 20.12 36.28
N ARG A 67 32.33 20.30 37.43
CA ARG A 67 33.43 19.43 37.82
C ARG A 67 32.83 18.07 38.16
N GLY A 68 32.35 17.37 37.14
CA GLY A 68 32.14 15.94 37.22
C GLY A 68 33.53 15.32 37.31
N ASN A 69 33.83 14.69 38.43
CA ASN A 69 34.94 13.76 38.50
C ASN A 69 34.72 12.73 37.39
N VAL A 70 35.58 12.73 36.37
CA VAL A 70 35.69 11.62 35.44
C VAL A 70 36.23 10.47 36.25
N LEU A 71 35.32 9.72 36.88
CA LEU A 71 35.61 8.36 37.29
C LEU A 71 36.00 7.62 36.01
N PRO A 72 37.10 6.85 36.00
CA PRO A 72 37.44 6.01 34.86
C PRO A 72 36.18 5.20 34.52
N ALA A 73 35.80 5.23 33.24
CA ALA A 73 34.71 4.41 32.74
C ALA A 73 34.94 3.00 33.28
N ALA A 74 34.08 2.55 34.18
CA ALA A 74 34.06 1.17 34.57
C ALA A 74 33.96 0.41 33.25
N THR A 75 34.97 -0.42 32.98
CA THR A 75 34.88 -1.48 31.97
C THR A 75 33.49 -2.05 32.12
N PRO A 76 32.65 -2.13 31.07
CA PRO A 76 31.31 -2.68 31.21
C PRO A 76 31.46 -4.10 31.72
N THR A 77 31.41 -4.26 33.04
CA THR A 77 31.21 -5.51 33.73
C THR A 77 29.92 -5.99 33.13
N GLY A 78 30.03 -7.08 32.35
CA GLY A 78 29.01 -7.54 31.44
C GLY A 78 27.64 -7.23 32.01
N VAL A 79 26.89 -6.39 31.30
CA VAL A 79 25.44 -6.36 31.49
C VAL A 79 25.10 -7.82 31.36
N ALA A 80 24.82 -8.47 32.51
CA ALA A 80 24.30 -9.82 32.51
C ALA A 80 23.20 -9.74 31.48
N GLN A 81 23.33 -10.49 30.38
CA GLN A 81 22.26 -10.64 29.41
C GLN A 81 21.03 -10.85 30.27
N LEU A 82 20.17 -9.82 30.36
CA LEU A 82 18.85 -9.99 30.91
C LEU A 82 18.35 -11.17 30.13
N ALA A 83 18.21 -12.30 30.81
CA ALA A 83 17.91 -13.56 30.16
C ALA A 83 16.77 -13.24 29.18
N LEU A 84 16.95 -13.60 27.92
CA LEU A 84 15.98 -13.39 26.85
C LEU A 84 14.59 -13.98 27.23
N ASP A 85 14.53 -14.72 28.34
CA ASP A 85 13.39 -15.33 29.00
C ASP A 85 12.61 -14.39 29.97
N SER A 86 13.02 -13.14 30.21
CA SER A 86 12.55 -12.39 31.40
C SER A 86 11.37 -11.42 31.24
N MET A 87 10.63 -11.42 30.13
CA MET A 87 9.26 -10.90 30.13
C MET A 87 8.35 -11.72 29.21
N PRO A 88 7.71 -12.80 29.71
CA PRO A 88 6.62 -13.42 28.98
C PRO A 88 5.55 -12.35 28.74
N CYS A 89 5.35 -11.99 27.48
CA CYS A 89 4.34 -11.02 27.08
C CYS A 89 3.39 -11.62 26.06
N HIS A 90 2.15 -11.19 26.14
CA HIS A 90 1.10 -11.57 25.21
C HIS A 90 0.97 -10.48 24.16
N LEU A 91 1.49 -10.74 22.97
CA LEU A 91 1.35 -9.84 21.84
C LEU A 91 -0.08 -9.96 21.30
N ALA A 92 -0.86 -8.88 21.40
CA ALA A 92 -2.16 -8.84 20.76
C ALA A 92 -2.00 -8.97 19.24
N VAL A 93 -2.73 -9.91 18.64
CA VAL A 93 -2.68 -10.19 17.21
C VAL A 93 -4.06 -10.29 16.61
N TYR A 94 -4.13 -9.82 15.38
CA TYR A 94 -5.20 -10.04 14.44
C TYR A 94 -4.76 -11.15 13.47
N VAL A 95 -5.52 -12.24 13.40
CA VAL A 95 -5.20 -13.42 12.58
C VAL A 95 -6.14 -13.48 11.40
N VAL A 96 -5.57 -13.46 10.19
CA VAL A 96 -6.30 -13.75 8.95
C VAL A 96 -5.96 -15.15 8.51
N GLN A 97 -6.96 -15.97 8.34
CA GLN A 97 -6.85 -17.27 7.71
C GLN A 97 -7.57 -17.23 6.37
N GLU A 98 -6.85 -17.45 5.29
CA GLU A 98 -7.41 -17.57 3.95
C GLU A 98 -7.37 -19.05 3.57
N ALA A 99 -8.53 -19.62 3.26
CA ALA A 99 -8.66 -21.01 2.87
C ALA A 99 -9.27 -21.10 1.48
N ASP A 100 -8.58 -21.81 0.58
CA ASP A 100 -8.89 -21.83 -0.85
C ASP A 100 -8.98 -23.26 -1.39
N ASN A 101 -9.88 -23.44 -2.36
CA ASN A 101 -9.96 -24.61 -3.23
C ASN A 101 -9.88 -24.13 -4.69
N PRO A 102 -9.23 -24.89 -5.59
CA PRO A 102 -9.23 -24.56 -7.01
C PRO A 102 -10.65 -24.33 -7.56
N GLY A 103 -10.89 -23.16 -8.15
CA GLY A 103 -12.18 -22.79 -8.72
C GLY A 103 -13.26 -22.36 -7.73
N GLN A 104 -12.93 -22.13 -6.46
CA GLN A 104 -13.84 -21.57 -5.45
C GLN A 104 -13.31 -20.22 -4.93
N PRO A 105 -14.21 -19.28 -4.56
CA PRO A 105 -13.78 -18.05 -3.90
C PRO A 105 -13.12 -18.37 -2.56
N SER A 106 -12.12 -17.56 -2.19
CA SER A 106 -11.46 -17.68 -0.90
C SER A 106 -12.45 -17.51 0.24
N ALA A 107 -12.25 -18.28 1.31
CA ALA A 107 -13.03 -18.16 2.53
C ALA A 107 -12.18 -17.52 3.62
N PRO A 108 -12.09 -16.17 3.67
CA PRO A 108 -11.35 -15.49 4.72
C PRO A 108 -12.05 -15.67 6.06
N ALA A 109 -11.25 -16.02 7.05
CA ALA A 109 -11.62 -16.12 8.44
C ALA A 109 -10.74 -15.21 9.26
N THR A 110 -11.33 -14.59 10.27
CA THR A 110 -10.63 -13.65 11.12
C THR A 110 -10.77 -14.08 12.56
N SER A 111 -9.66 -14.07 13.30
CA SER A 111 -9.64 -14.31 14.74
C SER A 111 -8.81 -13.25 15.45
N LEU A 112 -9.28 -12.81 16.60
CA LEU A 112 -8.54 -11.93 17.49
C LEU A 112 -7.97 -12.75 18.64
N GLY A 113 -6.78 -12.41 19.11
CA GLY A 113 -6.15 -13.14 20.19
C GLY A 113 -4.77 -12.65 20.55
N PHE A 114 -4.01 -13.53 21.16
CA PHE A 114 -2.69 -13.22 21.70
C PHE A 114 -1.69 -14.30 21.34
N VAL A 115 -0.47 -13.89 20.98
CA VAL A 115 0.69 -14.79 20.90
C VAL A 115 1.51 -14.61 22.17
N ASN A 116 1.74 -15.71 22.88
CA ASN A 116 2.64 -15.73 24.03
C ASN A 116 4.11 -15.76 23.55
N ILE A 117 4.85 -14.70 23.81
CA ILE A 117 6.29 -14.59 23.58
C ILE A 117 7.03 -15.03 24.85
N PRO A 118 8.02 -15.94 24.77
CA PRO A 118 8.66 -16.46 23.56
C PRO A 118 8.05 -17.75 23.00
N SER A 119 7.06 -18.34 23.66
CA SER A 119 6.55 -19.68 23.29
C SER A 119 6.00 -19.81 21.86
N GLY A 120 5.60 -18.69 21.24
CA GLY A 120 4.92 -18.66 19.96
C GLY A 120 3.51 -19.26 20.01
N THR A 121 2.93 -19.49 21.19
CA THR A 121 1.60 -20.11 21.30
C THR A 121 0.51 -19.06 21.11
N PHE A 122 -0.36 -19.24 20.14
CA PHE A 122 -1.54 -18.41 19.90
C PHE A 122 -2.73 -18.87 20.76
N PHE A 123 -3.45 -17.88 21.30
CA PHE A 123 -4.68 -18.06 22.05
C PHE A 123 -5.74 -17.10 21.49
N ALA A 124 -6.87 -17.65 21.05
CA ALA A 124 -7.98 -16.80 20.63
C ALA A 124 -8.62 -16.11 21.84
N ASP A 125 -8.98 -14.85 21.68
CA ASP A 125 -9.78 -14.13 22.66
C ASP A 125 -11.27 -14.35 22.37
N PRO A 126 -12.01 -15.08 23.22
CA PRO A 126 -13.43 -15.32 23.00
C PRO A 126 -14.29 -14.05 23.08
N ARG A 127 -13.76 -12.98 23.67
CA ARG A 127 -14.42 -11.66 23.74
C ARG A 127 -14.06 -10.78 22.55
N GLY A 128 -13.11 -11.21 21.71
CA GLY A 128 -12.67 -10.52 20.51
C GLY A 128 -13.66 -10.65 19.37
N THR A 129 -14.87 -10.13 19.54
CA THR A 129 -15.84 -9.97 18.45
C THR A 129 -15.83 -8.51 17.99
N VAL A 130 -15.66 -8.31 16.69
CA VAL A 130 -15.67 -6.96 16.06
C VAL A 130 -17.09 -6.57 15.60
N GLN A 131 -18.09 -7.43 15.84
CA GLN A 131 -19.45 -7.25 15.33
C GLN A 131 -20.18 -6.03 15.89
N ASP A 132 -19.80 -5.55 17.08
CA ASP A 132 -20.55 -4.51 17.79
C ASP A 132 -20.11 -3.07 17.47
N LEU A 133 -19.40 -2.83 16.36
CA LEU A 133 -18.68 -1.57 16.16
C LEU A 133 -19.10 -0.79 14.89
N PRO A 134 -19.25 0.55 14.95
CA PRO A 134 -19.94 1.35 13.91
C PRO A 134 -19.22 1.43 12.55
N ALA A 135 -17.93 1.09 12.50
CA ALA A 135 -17.09 1.16 11.29
C ALA A 135 -17.12 -0.16 10.50
N GLY A 136 -18.33 -0.65 10.21
CA GLY A 136 -18.55 -1.88 9.44
C GLY A 136 -18.04 -1.76 8.00
N SER A 137 -16.98 -2.49 7.67
CA SER A 137 -16.87 -3.30 6.44
C SER A 137 -15.49 -3.90 6.22
N THR A 138 -14.43 -3.43 6.89
CA THR A 138 -13.12 -4.07 6.81
C THR A 138 -12.79 -4.79 8.13
N PRO A 139 -12.64 -6.12 8.12
CA PRO A 139 -12.26 -6.87 9.32
C PRO A 139 -10.89 -6.43 9.88
N SER A 140 -10.09 -5.69 9.12
CA SER A 140 -8.70 -5.30 9.43
C SER A 140 -8.51 -4.22 10.49
N ALA A 141 -9.56 -3.57 11.00
CA ALA A 141 -9.44 -2.51 12.00
C ALA A 141 -9.80 -3.02 13.40
N ALA A 142 -8.93 -3.84 14.00
CA ALA A 142 -9.04 -4.25 15.39
C ALA A 142 -7.72 -3.95 16.11
N LEU A 143 -7.80 -3.17 17.19
CA LEU A 143 -6.67 -2.89 18.06
C LEU A 143 -7.03 -3.22 19.50
N TYR A 144 -6.21 -4.01 20.18
CA TYR A 144 -6.33 -4.28 21.59
C TYR A 144 -5.81 -3.10 22.42
N SER A 145 -6.69 -2.52 23.23
CA SER A 145 -6.30 -1.55 24.26
C SER A 145 -5.96 -2.29 25.54
N ALA A 146 -4.67 -2.27 25.91
CA ALA A 146 -4.21 -2.79 27.20
C ALA A 146 -4.83 -2.01 28.37
N GLU A 147 -5.05 -0.72 28.21
CA GLU A 147 -5.63 0.18 29.21
C GLU A 147 -7.11 -0.09 29.52
N LEU A 148 -7.85 -0.56 28.51
CA LEU A 148 -9.26 -0.90 28.63
C LEU A 148 -9.51 -2.41 28.70
N HIS A 149 -8.47 -3.23 28.56
CA HIS A 149 -8.53 -4.69 28.46
C HIS A 149 -9.57 -5.19 27.45
N ARG A 150 -9.65 -4.54 26.28
CA ARG A 150 -10.61 -4.89 25.22
C ARG A 150 -10.10 -4.55 23.83
N TRP A 151 -10.70 -5.20 22.84
CA TRP A 151 -10.56 -4.84 21.43
C TRP A 151 -11.39 -3.61 21.10
N LEU A 152 -10.81 -2.71 20.30
CA LEU A 152 -11.41 -1.48 19.77
C LEU A 152 -11.39 -1.55 18.23
N PRO A 153 -12.34 -0.91 17.53
CA PRO A 153 -12.42 -0.91 16.06
C PRO A 153 -11.47 0.14 15.48
N ALA A 154 -10.21 0.07 15.89
CA ALA A 154 -9.21 1.07 15.62
C ALA A 154 -8.01 0.44 14.93
N THR A 155 -7.17 1.30 14.38
CA THR A 155 -5.81 0.95 13.96
C THR A 155 -4.83 1.71 14.85
N ASN A 156 -3.53 1.42 14.73
CA ASN A 156 -2.50 2.24 15.37
C ASN A 156 -2.53 3.72 14.92
N ARG A 157 -3.19 4.04 13.79
CA ARG A 157 -3.33 5.41 13.29
C ARG A 157 -4.52 6.15 13.91
N SER A 158 -5.53 5.42 14.38
CA SER A 158 -6.80 6.00 14.79
C SER A 158 -7.12 5.85 16.27
N ILE A 159 -6.19 5.31 17.07
CA ILE A 159 -6.34 5.26 18.53
C ILE A 159 -5.62 6.44 19.20
N SER A 160 -6.19 6.97 20.28
CA SER A 160 -5.52 8.00 21.08
C SER A 160 -4.22 7.46 21.70
N PRO A 161 -3.24 8.33 21.99
CA PRO A 161 -1.96 7.92 22.59
C PRO A 161 -2.08 7.20 23.95
N ASP A 162 -3.16 7.45 24.70
CA ASP A 162 -3.46 6.76 25.95
C ASP A 162 -4.26 5.46 25.75
N HIS A 163 -4.50 5.05 24.52
CA HIS A 163 -5.25 3.86 24.13
C HIS A 163 -6.69 3.77 24.68
N ARG A 164 -7.30 4.90 25.09
CA ARG A 164 -8.64 4.92 25.70
C ARG A 164 -9.74 5.38 24.76
N SER A 165 -9.41 6.07 23.68
CA SER A 165 -10.36 6.58 22.69
C SER A 165 -9.91 6.21 21.28
N TYR A 166 -10.83 6.20 20.32
CA TYR A 166 -10.49 6.01 18.92
C TYR A 166 -11.32 6.90 18.00
N ALA A 167 -10.73 7.26 16.87
CA ALA A 167 -11.32 8.08 15.84
C ALA A 167 -11.79 7.20 14.68
N TYR A 168 -12.88 7.60 14.03
CA TYR A 168 -13.35 6.97 12.81
C TYR A 168 -14.04 7.98 11.91
N VAL A 169 -14.18 7.63 10.63
CA VAL A 169 -14.83 8.47 9.63
C VAL A 169 -16.17 7.85 9.24
N LYS A 170 -17.20 8.68 9.20
CA LYS A 170 -18.54 8.32 8.78
C LYS A 170 -18.87 9.04 7.47
N LEU A 171 -19.27 8.29 6.45
CA LEU A 171 -19.74 8.87 5.19
C LEU A 171 -21.15 9.45 5.34
N THR A 172 -21.40 10.55 4.62
CA THR A 172 -22.71 11.21 4.59
C THR A 172 -23.29 11.20 3.17
N PRO A 173 -24.62 11.02 3.00
CA PRO A 173 -25.61 10.74 4.04
C PRO A 173 -25.41 9.34 4.69
N PRO A 174 -26.03 9.06 5.86
CA PRO A 174 -25.89 7.77 6.52
C PRO A 174 -26.20 6.58 5.58
N GLY A 175 -25.34 5.56 5.59
CA GLY A 175 -25.44 4.41 4.69
C GLY A 175 -24.90 4.65 3.28
N ALA A 176 -24.35 5.83 2.99
CA ALA A 176 -23.64 6.08 1.75
C ALA A 176 -22.42 5.17 1.61
N THR A 177 -22.20 4.67 0.40
CA THR A 177 -20.91 4.10 0.00
C THR A 177 -20.01 5.21 -0.51
N PHE A 178 -18.71 4.95 -0.64
CA PHE A 178 -17.73 5.93 -1.15
C PHE A 178 -18.19 6.65 -2.43
N ASN A 179 -18.76 5.92 -3.39
CA ASN A 179 -19.23 6.48 -4.67
C ASN A 179 -20.53 7.30 -4.58
N LYS A 180 -21.22 7.25 -3.44
CA LYS A 180 -22.50 7.94 -3.20
C LYS A 180 -22.40 8.97 -2.09
N ALA A 181 -21.24 9.10 -1.47
CA ALA A 181 -21.02 10.05 -0.39
C ALA A 181 -21.02 11.48 -0.95
N THR A 182 -21.64 12.40 -0.22
CA THR A 182 -21.64 13.84 -0.48
C THR A 182 -20.73 14.60 0.50
N GLY A 183 -20.13 13.88 1.45
CA GLY A 183 -19.27 14.43 2.49
C GLY A 183 -18.94 13.36 3.53
N SER A 184 -18.16 13.73 4.51
CA SER A 184 -17.72 12.83 5.59
C SER A 184 -17.67 13.56 6.93
N GLU A 185 -17.79 12.81 8.01
CA GLU A 185 -17.73 13.27 9.39
C GLU A 185 -16.61 12.52 10.12
N LEU A 186 -15.76 13.25 10.85
CA LEU A 186 -14.78 12.70 11.77
C LEU A 186 -15.41 12.60 13.16
N HIS A 187 -15.33 11.41 13.74
CA HIS A 187 -15.88 11.08 15.04
C HIS A 187 -14.78 10.59 15.98
N VAL A 188 -15.00 10.78 17.28
CA VAL A 188 -14.22 10.16 18.35
C VAL A 188 -15.15 9.43 19.30
N VAL A 189 -14.77 8.21 19.66
CA VAL A 189 -15.46 7.35 20.60
C VAL A 189 -14.58 7.13 21.82
N ASP A 190 -15.16 7.33 23.00
CA ASP A 190 -14.57 6.87 24.25
C ASP A 190 -14.72 5.35 24.36
N GLY A 191 -13.60 4.62 24.42
CA GLY A 191 -13.59 3.16 24.36
C GLY A 191 -14.15 2.48 25.61
N ALA A 192 -14.23 3.18 26.74
CA ALA A 192 -14.77 2.65 27.99
C ALA A 192 -16.31 2.72 28.00
N THR A 193 -16.85 3.88 27.65
CA THR A 193 -18.28 4.19 27.71
C THR A 193 -19.02 3.92 26.40
N GLY A 194 -18.31 3.87 25.28
CA GLY A 194 -18.90 3.81 23.93
C GLY A 194 -19.51 5.15 23.48
N SER A 195 -19.29 6.23 24.22
CA SER A 195 -19.82 7.55 23.88
C SER A 195 -19.19 8.07 22.58
N ASP A 196 -20.00 8.25 21.54
CA ASP A 196 -19.61 8.80 20.24
C ASP A 196 -19.86 10.32 20.19
N ARG A 197 -18.87 11.06 19.70
CA ARG A 197 -18.96 12.49 19.43
C ARG A 197 -18.40 12.81 18.04
N LYS A 198 -19.21 13.51 17.24
CA LYS A 198 -18.74 14.19 16.04
C LYS A 198 -17.79 15.34 16.40
N LEU A 199 -16.60 15.34 15.82
CA LEU A 199 -15.62 16.41 15.94
C LEU A 199 -15.71 17.41 14.79
N TRP A 200 -15.80 16.90 13.56
CA TRP A 200 -15.64 17.71 12.37
C TRP A 200 -16.42 17.09 11.20
N ALA A 201 -16.84 17.93 10.24
CA ALA A 201 -17.52 17.51 9.04
C ALA A 201 -16.95 18.26 7.83
N SER A 202 -16.84 17.58 6.70
CA SER A 202 -16.33 18.13 5.45
C SER A 202 -17.19 17.67 4.27
N ALA A 203 -17.28 18.52 3.23
CA ALA A 203 -17.85 18.12 1.96
C ALA A 203 -16.90 17.21 1.15
N ALA A 204 -15.64 17.10 1.56
CA ALA A 204 -14.64 16.18 0.99
C ALA A 204 -14.64 14.82 1.73
N ASP A 205 -13.89 13.86 1.21
CA ASP A 205 -13.53 12.65 1.95
C ASP A 205 -12.55 13.01 3.06
N ILE A 206 -12.69 12.41 4.24
CA ILE A 206 -11.77 12.57 5.38
C ILE A 206 -11.07 11.24 5.58
N GLU A 207 -9.75 11.27 5.76
CA GLU A 207 -8.97 10.11 6.18
C GLU A 207 -8.20 10.42 7.46
N VAL A 208 -8.19 9.51 8.43
CA VAL A 208 -7.35 9.64 9.64
C VAL A 208 -5.95 9.13 9.32
N ILE A 209 -4.97 10.02 9.38
CA ILE A 209 -3.56 9.71 9.06
C ILE A 209 -2.84 9.18 10.31
N GLU A 210 -2.95 9.90 11.43
CA GLU A 210 -2.42 9.49 12.73
C GLU A 210 -3.10 10.26 13.87
N TRP A 211 -3.11 9.69 15.08
CA TRP A 211 -3.51 10.40 16.30
C TRP A 211 -2.33 10.44 17.27
N THR A 212 -1.82 11.65 17.50
CA THR A 212 -0.66 11.92 18.38
C THR A 212 -1.08 12.77 19.58
N SER A 213 -0.13 13.07 20.46
CA SER A 213 -0.36 13.99 21.59
C SER A 213 -0.71 15.42 21.15
N SER A 214 -0.35 15.81 19.92
CA SER A 214 -0.70 17.12 19.34
C SER A 214 -2.12 17.18 18.78
N GLY A 215 -2.78 16.04 18.60
CA GLY A 215 -4.12 15.93 18.04
C GLY A 215 -4.26 14.85 16.96
N ILE A 216 -5.37 14.88 16.24
CA ILE A 216 -5.66 13.96 15.13
C ILE A 216 -5.20 14.64 13.84
N LEU A 217 -4.18 14.08 13.18
CA LEU A 217 -3.82 14.47 11.83
C LEU A 217 -4.75 13.75 10.85
N ALA A 218 -5.54 14.52 10.10
CA ALA A 218 -6.45 14.03 9.09
C ALA A 218 -6.13 14.64 7.72
N SER A 219 -6.44 13.92 6.65
CA SER A 219 -6.40 14.44 5.29
C SER A 219 -7.82 14.67 4.77
N THR A 220 -7.94 15.55 3.78
CA THR A 220 -9.14 15.65 2.96
C THR A 220 -8.84 15.62 1.49
N VAL A 221 -9.62 14.87 0.73
CA VAL A 221 -9.55 14.79 -0.74
C VAL A 221 -10.93 15.05 -1.33
N PRO A 222 -11.08 15.97 -2.31
CA PRO A 222 -12.35 16.15 -3.00
C PRO A 222 -12.77 14.86 -3.73
N TRP A 223 -14.06 14.51 -3.68
CA TRP A 223 -14.60 13.27 -4.27
C TRP A 223 -14.32 13.09 -5.78
N GLN A 224 -14.13 14.19 -6.51
CA GLN A 224 -13.82 14.19 -7.94
C GLN A 224 -12.31 14.13 -8.23
N GLY A 225 -11.49 13.86 -7.22
CA GLY A 225 -10.04 14.02 -7.28
C GLY A 225 -9.64 15.47 -7.00
N GLY A 226 -8.39 15.66 -6.58
CA GLY A 226 -7.86 16.97 -6.23
C GLY A 226 -6.60 16.86 -5.38
N ILE A 227 -6.12 18.01 -4.89
CA ILE A 227 -4.96 18.05 -4.01
C ILE A 227 -5.41 17.69 -2.58
N MET A 228 -4.78 16.66 -2.02
CA MET A 228 -4.94 16.31 -0.62
C MET A 228 -4.53 17.49 0.27
N SER A 229 -5.40 17.88 1.19
CA SER A 229 -5.10 18.88 2.23
C SER A 229 -4.99 18.20 3.59
N LEU A 230 -4.04 18.63 4.42
CA LEU A 230 -3.86 18.09 5.76
C LEU A 230 -4.42 19.04 6.82
N TRP A 231 -4.92 18.46 7.90
CA TRP A 231 -5.60 19.15 8.98
C TRP A 231 -5.18 18.54 10.31
N LEU A 232 -4.81 19.39 11.26
CA LEU A 232 -4.70 19.02 12.65
C LEU A 232 -6.03 19.32 13.33
N VAL A 233 -6.67 18.27 13.87
CA VAL A 233 -7.95 18.35 14.58
C VAL A 233 -7.69 18.15 16.07
N ASP A 234 -8.13 19.11 16.88
CA ASP A 234 -8.11 18.98 18.34
C ASP A 234 -9.19 17.96 18.77
N PRO A 235 -8.79 16.81 19.37
CA PRO A 235 -9.73 15.78 19.77
C PRO A 235 -10.67 16.23 20.89
N ALA A 236 -10.34 17.26 21.67
CA ALA A 236 -11.17 17.78 22.74
C ALA A 236 -12.25 18.75 22.21
N THR A 237 -11.88 19.68 21.32
CA THR A 237 -12.82 20.73 20.87
C THR A 237 -13.41 20.49 19.48
N GLY A 238 -12.78 19.66 18.64
CA GLY A 238 -13.10 19.53 17.22
C GLY A 238 -12.57 20.68 16.36
N SER A 239 -11.80 21.61 16.94
CA SER A 239 -11.19 22.72 16.20
C SER A 239 -10.19 22.19 15.18
N THR A 240 -10.25 22.72 13.95
CA THR A 240 -9.39 22.29 12.84
C THR A 240 -8.43 23.39 12.43
N THR A 241 -7.16 23.07 12.29
CA THR A 241 -6.13 23.96 11.73
C THR A 241 -5.48 23.29 10.53
N GLN A 242 -5.32 24.00 9.42
CA GLN A 242 -4.64 23.44 8.25
C GLN A 242 -3.17 23.15 8.58
N ALA A 243 -2.73 21.92 8.31
CA ALA A 243 -1.36 21.48 8.53
C ALA A 243 -0.54 21.57 7.23
N PRO A 244 0.77 21.84 7.30
CA PRO A 244 1.63 21.81 6.12
C PRO A 244 1.76 20.38 5.60
N GLN A 245 2.00 20.20 4.30
CA GLN A 245 2.24 18.88 3.69
C GLN A 245 3.39 18.10 4.36
N SER A 246 4.36 18.80 4.97
CA SER A 246 5.44 18.17 5.73
C SER A 246 4.99 17.48 7.03
N ALA A 247 3.75 17.66 7.46
CA ALA A 247 3.20 16.97 8.62
C ALA A 247 2.88 15.50 8.32
N ASP A 248 2.66 15.14 7.04
CA ASP A 248 2.31 13.79 6.64
C ASP A 248 3.46 12.80 6.95
N PRO A 249 3.23 11.78 7.81
CA PRO A 249 4.22 10.75 8.12
C PRO A 249 4.62 9.89 6.92
N THR A 250 3.84 9.88 5.85
CA THR A 250 4.14 9.10 4.64
C THR A 250 5.02 9.88 3.65
N LEU A 251 5.02 11.21 3.73
CA LEU A 251 5.86 12.09 2.91
C LEU A 251 7.25 12.22 3.53
N PHE A 252 8.00 11.13 3.50
CA PHE A 252 9.41 11.09 3.90
C PHE A 252 10.26 12.04 3.06
N LYS A 253 10.72 13.15 3.65
CA LYS A 253 11.67 14.06 3.01
C LYS A 253 13.08 13.85 3.57
N GLY A 254 14.06 13.68 2.68
CA GLY A 254 15.45 13.97 2.98
C GLY A 254 16.29 12.83 3.57
N ILE A 255 15.82 11.58 3.57
CA ILE A 255 16.71 10.46 3.91
C ILE A 255 17.48 10.03 2.66
N PRO A 256 18.82 9.91 2.70
CA PRO A 256 19.64 9.51 1.57
C PRO A 256 19.55 8.00 1.30
N PHE A 257 18.35 7.48 1.11
CA PHE A 257 18.11 6.12 0.63
C PHE A 257 17.73 6.14 -0.85
N ALA A 258 18.61 6.73 -1.67
CA ALA A 258 18.47 6.68 -3.12
C ALA A 258 18.43 5.19 -3.55
N GLY A 259 17.25 4.71 -3.95
CA GLY A 259 17.05 3.37 -4.51
C GLY A 259 16.20 2.39 -3.69
N ILE A 260 15.77 2.72 -2.47
CA ILE A 260 14.85 1.86 -1.70
C ILE A 260 13.40 2.31 -1.96
N SER A 261 12.70 1.64 -2.87
CA SER A 261 11.29 1.92 -3.18
C SER A 261 10.29 1.31 -2.19
N ASN A 262 10.74 0.34 -1.38
CA ASN A 262 9.87 -0.43 -0.50
C ASN A 262 10.06 0.02 0.95
N TYR A 263 9.01 0.57 1.56
CA TYR A 263 8.97 0.85 2.99
C TYR A 263 7.62 0.41 3.59
N SER A 264 7.62 0.18 4.91
CA SER A 264 6.40 -0.06 5.66
C SER A 264 6.46 0.68 6.99
N TYR A 265 5.42 1.45 7.29
CA TYR A 265 5.24 2.09 8.60
C TYR A 265 4.84 1.04 9.64
N LEU A 266 5.60 0.95 10.72
CA LEU A 266 5.39 -0.02 11.80
C LEU A 266 4.59 0.57 12.98
N GLY A 267 4.45 1.90 13.04
CA GLY A 267 3.67 2.59 14.07
C GLY A 267 4.46 3.68 14.81
N PRO A 268 3.80 4.43 15.70
CA PRO A 268 4.46 5.39 16.58
C PRO A 268 5.06 4.70 17.82
N VAL A 269 6.04 5.34 18.45
CA VAL A 269 6.52 5.03 19.82
C VAL A 269 6.11 6.13 20.79
N ALA A 270 6.23 5.86 22.10
CA ALA A 270 5.72 6.72 23.17
C ALA A 270 6.21 8.18 23.09
N GLU A 271 7.42 8.41 22.57
CA GLU A 271 8.01 9.75 22.41
C GLU A 271 7.52 10.50 21.16
N GLY A 272 6.53 9.97 20.43
CA GLY A 272 6.03 10.52 19.17
C GLY A 272 6.95 10.25 17.96
N SER A 273 8.04 9.51 18.15
CA SER A 273 8.85 9.02 17.03
C SER A 273 8.09 7.95 16.26
N ARG A 274 8.42 7.78 14.99
CA ARG A 274 7.75 6.90 14.04
C ARG A 274 8.70 5.79 13.61
N VAL A 275 8.26 4.55 13.65
CA VAL A 275 9.08 3.40 13.29
C VAL A 275 8.75 2.97 11.87
N TYR A 276 9.78 2.73 11.08
CA TYR A 276 9.62 2.25 9.71
C TYR A 276 10.61 1.15 9.41
N ARG A 277 10.18 0.23 8.54
CA ARG A 277 11.09 -0.69 7.86
C ARG A 277 11.32 -0.20 6.44
N LEU A 278 12.58 -0.24 6.00
CA LEU A 278 13.02 0.14 4.66
C LEU A 278 13.75 -1.04 4.00
N GLY A 279 13.37 -1.44 2.79
CA GLY A 279 13.98 -2.55 2.05
C GLY A 279 12.97 -3.60 1.58
N GLY A 280 13.42 -4.55 0.76
CA GLY A 280 12.62 -5.68 0.30
C GLY A 280 12.50 -6.79 1.36
N ARG A 281 11.46 -7.63 1.24
CA ARG A 281 11.31 -8.86 2.04
C ARG A 281 11.90 -10.10 1.37
N ASP A 282 12.47 -9.95 0.16
CA ASP A 282 13.07 -11.07 -0.56
C ASP A 282 14.26 -11.62 0.23
N ALA A 283 14.31 -12.94 0.38
CA ALA A 283 15.35 -13.61 1.17
C ALA A 283 16.76 -13.17 0.74
N GLY A 284 17.57 -12.78 1.72
CA GLY A 284 18.93 -12.27 1.53
C GLY A 284 19.04 -10.76 1.26
N THR A 285 17.92 -10.05 1.09
CA THR A 285 17.91 -8.59 0.87
C THR A 285 18.16 -7.84 2.16
N THR A 286 19.09 -6.88 2.14
CA THR A 286 19.33 -5.99 3.28
C THR A 286 18.13 -5.07 3.49
N TYR A 287 17.74 -4.90 4.75
CA TYR A 287 16.74 -3.93 5.14
C TYR A 287 17.13 -3.25 6.46
N TYR A 288 16.44 -2.15 6.75
CA TYR A 288 16.67 -1.30 7.90
C TYR A 288 15.37 -1.16 8.69
N VAL A 289 15.48 -1.08 10.02
CA VAL A 289 14.42 -0.50 10.84
C VAL A 289 14.95 0.81 11.40
N ILE A 290 14.22 1.87 11.14
CA ILE A 290 14.57 3.23 11.54
C ILE A 290 13.48 3.81 12.44
N THR A 291 13.89 4.71 13.32
CA THR A 291 12.98 5.65 13.99
C THR A 291 13.16 7.03 13.36
N VAL A 292 12.06 7.73 13.13
CA VAL A 292 12.04 9.13 12.72
C VAL A 292 11.39 9.95 13.82
N ASP A 293 12.13 10.84 14.45
CA ASP A 293 11.58 11.70 15.50
C ASP A 293 10.68 12.81 14.91
N PRO A 294 9.92 13.55 15.73
CA PRO A 294 9.07 14.65 15.25
C PRO A 294 9.83 15.78 14.54
N ALA A 295 11.14 15.92 14.77
CA ALA A 295 12.00 16.87 14.08
C ALA A 295 12.54 16.33 12.74
N GLY A 296 12.22 15.09 12.39
CA GLY A 296 12.67 14.41 11.17
C GLY A 296 14.04 13.76 11.28
N HIS A 297 14.64 13.69 12.47
CA HIS A 297 15.91 12.97 12.64
C HIS A 297 15.70 11.47 12.52
N VAL A 298 16.54 10.85 11.72
CA VAL A 298 16.49 9.41 11.45
C VAL A 298 17.56 8.70 12.25
N THR A 299 17.15 7.69 13.01
CA THR A 299 18.05 6.79 13.73
C THR A 299 17.81 5.37 13.26
N THR A 300 18.84 4.72 12.72
CA THR A 300 18.78 3.28 12.43
C THR A 300 18.87 2.52 13.74
N ILE A 301 17.78 1.84 14.10
CA ILE A 301 17.72 0.99 15.30
C ILE A 301 18.05 -0.46 14.98
N TYR A 302 17.94 -0.87 13.71
CA TYR A 302 18.30 -2.21 13.27
C TYR A 302 18.70 -2.24 11.79
N MET A 303 19.63 -3.11 11.43
CA MET A 303 20.02 -3.44 10.06
C MET A 303 20.31 -4.94 9.97
N GLY A 304 19.71 -5.61 8.98
CA GLY A 304 19.98 -7.03 8.73
C GLY A 304 19.49 -7.48 7.36
N LYS A 305 19.38 -8.79 7.13
CA LYS A 305 18.88 -9.36 5.86
C LYS A 305 17.62 -10.17 6.09
N ALA A 306 16.65 -10.03 5.19
CA ALA A 306 15.40 -10.77 5.27
C ALA A 306 15.67 -12.29 5.15
N GLY A 307 15.05 -13.09 6.02
CA GLY A 307 15.15 -14.54 6.05
C GLY A 307 16.44 -15.13 6.63
N ASP A 308 17.36 -14.33 7.17
CA ASP A 308 18.52 -14.84 7.89
C ASP A 308 18.27 -14.94 9.41
N ALA A 309 19.24 -15.47 10.16
CA ALA A 309 19.11 -15.65 11.61
C ALA A 309 19.08 -14.33 12.40
N THR A 310 19.43 -13.21 11.77
CA THR A 310 19.39 -11.89 12.40
C THR A 310 18.09 -11.16 12.16
N ASP A 311 17.31 -11.57 11.15
CA ASP A 311 16.04 -10.96 10.74
C ASP A 311 15.20 -10.47 11.94
N PHE A 312 14.91 -9.17 11.99
CA PHE A 312 14.01 -8.46 12.90
C PHE A 312 12.58 -9.00 12.90
N ASP A 313 12.14 -9.58 11.78
CA ASP A 313 10.87 -10.31 11.67
C ASP A 313 11.18 -11.78 11.37
N PRO A 314 11.91 -12.48 12.26
CA PRO A 314 12.28 -13.85 11.98
C PRO A 314 10.99 -14.65 11.95
N SER A 315 10.84 -15.54 10.96
CA SER A 315 9.71 -16.46 10.93
C SER A 315 9.71 -17.27 12.23
N PHE A 316 8.85 -16.90 13.18
CA PHE A 316 8.71 -17.63 14.43
C PHE A 316 7.63 -18.70 14.25
N LYS A 317 7.88 -19.88 14.82
CA LYS A 317 6.91 -20.96 14.77
C LYS A 317 5.75 -20.59 15.68
N VAL A 318 4.59 -20.34 15.09
CA VAL A 318 3.34 -20.19 15.86
C VAL A 318 2.71 -21.56 16.04
N SER A 319 2.35 -21.90 17.28
CA SER A 319 1.54 -23.08 17.59
C SER A 319 0.15 -22.66 18.10
N GLY A 320 -0.82 -23.55 18.07
CA GLY A 320 -2.19 -23.25 18.53
C GLY A 320 -3.00 -22.33 17.62
N GLY A 321 -2.51 -22.03 16.41
CA GLY A 321 -3.28 -21.33 15.39
C GLY A 321 -4.59 -22.05 15.04
N PRO A 322 -5.58 -21.33 14.47
CA PRO A 322 -6.83 -21.94 14.06
C PRO A 322 -6.54 -23.09 13.08
N ALA A 323 -7.20 -24.23 13.28
CA ALA A 323 -7.03 -25.38 12.39
C ALA A 323 -7.45 -24.99 10.96
N ALA A 324 -6.77 -25.54 9.96
CA ALA A 324 -7.23 -25.43 8.58
C ALA A 324 -8.67 -25.96 8.50
N PRO A 325 -9.64 -25.17 7.98
CA PRO A 325 -11.01 -25.65 7.86
C PRO A 325 -11.04 -26.93 7.02
N ALA A 326 -11.79 -27.93 7.49
CA ALA A 326 -11.88 -29.21 6.81
C ALA A 326 -12.46 -29.05 5.39
N GLY A 327 -11.78 -29.63 4.40
CA GLY A 327 -12.22 -29.59 2.99
C GLY A 327 -11.58 -28.51 2.13
N TYR A 328 -10.62 -27.74 2.66
CA TYR A 328 -9.79 -26.82 1.88
C TYR A 328 -8.43 -27.45 1.55
N GLN A 329 -7.95 -27.29 0.32
CA GLN A 329 -6.65 -27.80 -0.12
C GLN A 329 -5.49 -26.94 0.36
N TYR A 330 -5.71 -25.63 0.47
CA TYR A 330 -4.71 -24.65 0.89
C TYR A 330 -5.26 -23.79 2.02
N SER A 331 -4.41 -23.50 3.01
CA SER A 331 -4.71 -22.52 4.04
C SER A 331 -3.48 -21.66 4.33
N ASN A 332 -3.60 -20.35 4.18
CA ASN A 332 -2.60 -19.40 4.60
C ASN A 332 -3.05 -18.73 5.92
N ILE A 333 -2.14 -18.58 6.88
CA ILE A 333 -2.43 -17.92 8.16
C ILE A 333 -1.43 -16.78 8.34
N THR A 334 -1.97 -15.57 8.46
CA THR A 334 -1.19 -14.34 8.69
C THR A 334 -1.51 -13.79 10.07
N PHE A 335 -0.48 -13.55 10.87
CA PHE A 335 -0.57 -12.87 12.17
C PHE A 335 -0.14 -11.41 11.99
N LEU A 336 -1.04 -10.48 12.31
CA LEU A 336 -0.78 -9.04 12.26
C LEU A 336 -0.78 -8.50 13.70
N PRO A 337 0.28 -7.81 14.15
CA PRO A 337 0.28 -7.15 15.45
C PRO A 337 -0.89 -6.16 15.55
N ALA A 338 -1.60 -6.23 16.66
CA ALA A 338 -2.84 -5.49 16.87
C ALA A 338 -2.85 -4.79 18.23
N GLY A 339 -1.69 -4.48 18.79
CA GLY A 339 -1.57 -3.77 20.06
C GLY A 339 -0.20 -3.98 20.71
N PRO A 340 0.06 -3.31 21.83
CA PRO A 340 1.29 -3.52 22.60
C PRO A 340 1.34 -4.93 23.19
N CYS A 341 2.54 -5.37 23.56
CA CYS A 341 2.70 -6.60 24.33
C CYS A 341 2.17 -6.37 25.76
N VAL A 342 1.28 -7.25 26.21
CA VAL A 342 0.66 -7.17 27.54
C VAL A 342 1.40 -8.11 28.50
N PRO A 343 1.96 -7.62 29.62
CA PRO A 343 2.55 -8.49 30.64
C PRO A 343 1.50 -9.37 31.33
N GLY A 344 1.84 -10.63 31.64
CA GLY A 344 1.01 -11.51 32.47
C GLY A 344 0.75 -12.89 31.86
N GLU A 345 -0.21 -13.64 32.43
CA GLU A 345 -0.66 -14.95 31.93
C GLU A 345 -2.07 -14.79 31.33
N PHE A 346 -2.19 -14.84 30.00
CA PHE A 346 -3.49 -14.83 29.31
C PHE A 346 -4.02 -16.26 29.21
N ARG A 347 -5.09 -16.57 29.95
CA ARG A 347 -5.81 -17.84 29.84
C ARG A 347 -6.88 -17.72 28.76
N GLY A 348 -6.46 -17.75 27.50
CA GLY A 348 -7.38 -17.79 26.37
C GLY A 348 -8.04 -19.17 26.21
N VAL A 349 -9.04 -19.24 25.34
CA VAL A 349 -9.68 -20.48 24.90
C VAL A 349 -9.24 -20.80 23.47
N ALA A 350 -9.28 -22.08 23.11
CA ALA A 350 -8.99 -22.51 21.74
C ALA A 350 -9.92 -21.79 20.75
N ALA A 351 -9.39 -21.36 19.60
CA ALA A 351 -10.16 -20.71 18.56
C ALA A 351 -11.39 -21.54 18.20
N THR A 352 -12.55 -20.89 18.08
CA THR A 352 -13.77 -21.55 17.62
C THR A 352 -13.52 -22.10 16.21
N PRO A 353 -13.75 -23.39 15.95
CA PRO A 353 -13.58 -23.94 14.61
C PRO A 353 -14.53 -23.22 13.65
N LEU A 354 -14.03 -22.91 12.45
CA LEU A 354 -14.84 -22.32 11.40
C LEU A 354 -16.09 -23.18 11.12
N PRO A 355 -17.20 -22.57 10.68
CA PRO A 355 -18.36 -23.33 10.22
C PRO A 355 -17.91 -24.36 9.20
N LYS A 356 -18.40 -25.60 9.33
CA LYS A 356 -18.15 -26.66 8.34
C LYS A 356 -18.56 -26.10 6.98
N ALA A 357 -17.61 -26.08 6.02
CA ALA A 357 -17.91 -25.63 4.68
C ALA A 357 -19.17 -26.36 4.18
N PRO A 358 -20.12 -25.67 3.53
CA PRO A 358 -21.20 -26.37 2.86
C PRO A 358 -20.56 -27.45 1.99
N THR A 359 -21.05 -28.68 2.11
CA THR A 359 -20.56 -29.79 1.28
C THR A 359 -20.57 -29.26 -0.15
N PRO A 360 -19.40 -29.14 -0.81
CA PRO A 360 -19.36 -28.55 -2.13
C PRO A 360 -20.32 -29.38 -2.96
N SER A 361 -21.37 -28.73 -3.48
CA SER A 361 -21.99 -29.27 -4.67
C SER A 361 -20.82 -29.38 -5.64
N PRO A 362 -20.45 -30.60 -6.08
CA PRO A 362 -19.21 -30.80 -6.80
C PRO A 362 -19.20 -29.78 -7.92
N SER A 363 -18.29 -28.80 -7.84
CA SER A 363 -18.02 -27.94 -8.98
C SER A 363 -17.75 -28.92 -10.11
N PRO A 364 -18.47 -28.85 -11.23
CA PRO A 364 -18.24 -29.77 -12.33
C PRO A 364 -16.74 -29.75 -12.58
N THR A 365 -16.10 -30.91 -12.46
CA THR A 365 -14.68 -31.05 -12.78
C THR A 365 -14.50 -30.36 -14.12
N PRO A 366 -13.59 -29.37 -14.25
CA PRO A 366 -13.38 -28.68 -15.51
C PRO A 366 -13.30 -29.75 -16.59
N PRO A 367 -14.09 -29.63 -17.67
CA PRO A 367 -14.14 -30.67 -18.69
C PRO A 367 -12.71 -30.96 -19.12
N ASN A 368 -12.33 -32.23 -19.17
CA ASN A 368 -10.99 -32.61 -19.61
C ASN A 368 -10.81 -32.12 -21.05
N VAL A 369 -10.03 -31.06 -21.24
CA VAL A 369 -9.82 -30.42 -22.54
C VAL A 369 -8.76 -31.19 -23.29
N ASP A 370 -9.12 -31.74 -24.45
CA ASP A 370 -8.14 -32.26 -25.39
C ASP A 370 -7.41 -31.11 -26.09
N TRP A 371 -6.33 -30.64 -25.46
CA TRP A 371 -5.52 -29.55 -25.97
C TRP A 371 -4.86 -29.85 -27.32
N SER A 372 -4.70 -31.14 -27.68
CA SER A 372 -4.06 -31.52 -28.93
C SER A 372 -4.83 -31.02 -30.15
N VAL A 373 -6.16 -30.98 -30.07
CA VAL A 373 -7.05 -30.48 -31.13
C VAL A 373 -6.85 -28.98 -31.36
N LEU A 374 -6.75 -28.19 -30.28
CA LEU A 374 -6.51 -26.75 -30.39
C LEU A 374 -5.07 -26.45 -30.82
N MET A 375 -4.09 -27.20 -30.32
CA MET A 375 -2.68 -27.04 -30.70
C MET A 375 -2.42 -27.36 -32.18
N ALA A 376 -3.22 -28.23 -32.79
CA ALA A 376 -3.14 -28.55 -34.21
C ALA A 376 -3.55 -27.38 -35.12
N LYS A 377 -4.24 -26.36 -34.60
CA LYS A 377 -4.57 -25.15 -35.37
C LYS A 377 -3.29 -24.38 -35.72
N PRO A 378 -3.11 -23.91 -36.97
CA PRO A 378 -1.93 -23.14 -37.34
C PRO A 378 -1.87 -21.82 -36.57
N LEU A 379 -0.66 -21.34 -36.34
CA LEU A 379 -0.42 -19.99 -35.82
C LEU A 379 -0.48 -19.00 -36.99
N MET A 380 -1.58 -18.26 -37.09
CA MET A 380 -1.91 -17.29 -38.13
C MET A 380 -1.70 -15.85 -37.62
N LEU A 381 -0.46 -15.52 -37.25
CA LEU A 381 -0.10 -14.15 -36.87
C LEU A 381 0.46 -13.38 -38.07
N PRO A 382 0.21 -12.07 -38.19
CA PRO A 382 0.73 -11.27 -39.29
C PRO A 382 2.27 -11.19 -39.22
N ASP A 383 2.92 -11.32 -40.38
CA ASP A 383 4.36 -11.10 -40.48
C ASP A 383 4.67 -9.59 -40.45
N VAL A 384 5.61 -9.19 -39.60
CA VAL A 384 6.08 -7.81 -39.49
C VAL A 384 7.58 -7.81 -39.73
N ALA A 385 8.05 -7.03 -40.70
CA ALA A 385 9.48 -6.92 -40.95
C ALA A 385 10.19 -6.31 -39.73
N GLY A 386 11.40 -6.81 -39.41
CA GLY A 386 12.18 -6.30 -38.28
C GLY A 386 12.38 -4.78 -38.36
N GLY A 387 11.96 -4.06 -37.33
CA GLY A 387 12.03 -2.59 -37.25
C GLY A 387 10.92 -1.83 -37.99
N ALA A 388 9.96 -2.52 -38.61
CA ALA A 388 8.76 -1.86 -39.13
C ALA A 388 7.87 -1.36 -37.97
N PRO A 389 7.04 -0.32 -38.20
CA PRO A 389 6.06 0.12 -37.20
C PRO A 389 5.14 -1.02 -36.78
N CYS A 390 4.87 -1.13 -35.47
CA CYS A 390 3.93 -2.11 -34.96
C CYS A 390 2.49 -1.66 -35.20
N ASN A 391 1.78 -2.34 -36.10
CA ASN A 391 0.37 -2.06 -36.39
C ASN A 391 -0.51 -2.65 -35.28
N THR A 392 -0.62 -1.94 -34.17
CA THR A 392 -1.41 -2.39 -33.02
C THR A 392 -2.89 -2.50 -33.36
N SER A 393 -3.54 -3.54 -32.83
CA SER A 393 -4.98 -3.72 -32.97
C SER A 393 -5.73 -2.54 -32.35
N SER A 394 -6.83 -2.14 -32.99
CA SER A 394 -7.68 -1.09 -32.43
C SER A 394 -8.40 -1.56 -31.18
N GLN A 395 -8.54 -0.67 -30.20
CA GLN A 395 -9.34 -0.93 -29.02
C GLN A 395 -10.83 -0.98 -29.40
N VAL A 396 -11.55 -1.98 -28.88
CA VAL A 396 -13.00 -2.08 -28.97
C VAL A 396 -13.63 -1.81 -27.61
N SER A 397 -14.81 -1.19 -27.60
CA SER A 397 -15.61 -1.04 -26.37
C SER A 397 -16.46 -2.29 -26.16
N LEU A 398 -16.40 -2.84 -24.96
CA LEU A 398 -17.04 -4.09 -24.58
C LEU A 398 -18.11 -3.82 -23.51
N GLN A 399 -19.25 -4.50 -23.63
CA GLN A 399 -20.32 -4.47 -22.63
C GLN A 399 -20.10 -5.58 -21.60
N VAL A 400 -19.03 -5.45 -20.81
CA VAL A 400 -18.58 -6.49 -19.89
C VAL A 400 -19.50 -6.57 -18.68
N ASN A 401 -20.30 -7.63 -18.64
CA ASN A 401 -21.12 -7.99 -17.49
C ASN A 401 -20.45 -9.14 -16.73
N VAL A 402 -20.06 -8.89 -15.49
CA VAL A 402 -19.41 -9.88 -14.63
C VAL A 402 -20.32 -10.29 -13.48
N ARG A 403 -19.97 -11.39 -12.80
CA ARG A 403 -20.74 -11.86 -11.64
C ARG A 403 -20.78 -10.78 -10.55
N PRO A 404 -21.94 -10.57 -9.88
CA PRO A 404 -22.00 -9.69 -8.72
C PRO A 404 -20.91 -10.05 -7.70
N GLY A 405 -20.21 -9.03 -7.20
CA GLY A 405 -19.11 -9.21 -6.23
C GLY A 405 -17.71 -9.42 -6.82
N SER A 406 -17.56 -9.58 -8.15
CA SER A 406 -16.26 -9.79 -8.80
C SER A 406 -15.44 -8.51 -9.07
N GLY A 407 -15.90 -7.35 -8.61
CA GLY A 407 -15.21 -6.07 -8.81
C GLY A 407 -15.52 -5.36 -10.13
N LYS A 408 -14.83 -4.24 -10.39
CA LYS A 408 -14.91 -3.52 -11.67
C LYS A 408 -13.91 -4.14 -12.65
N TRP A 409 -14.38 -4.49 -13.84
CA TRP A 409 -13.57 -5.02 -14.92
C TRP A 409 -13.45 -4.01 -16.06
N PRO A 410 -12.36 -4.04 -16.85
CA PRO A 410 -12.25 -3.24 -18.05
C PRO A 410 -13.45 -3.45 -18.98
N ASN A 411 -13.96 -2.37 -19.56
CA ASN A 411 -15.02 -2.38 -20.56
C ASN A 411 -14.45 -2.18 -21.98
N TYR A 412 -13.24 -2.70 -22.20
CA TYR A 412 -12.53 -2.60 -23.47
C TYR A 412 -11.66 -3.84 -23.71
N GLY A 413 -11.27 -4.05 -24.95
CA GLY A 413 -10.32 -5.09 -25.33
C GLY A 413 -9.71 -4.86 -26.71
N PHE A 414 -8.79 -5.74 -27.09
CA PHE A 414 -8.11 -5.73 -28.38
C PHE A 414 -8.30 -7.08 -29.08
N GLY A 415 -8.60 -7.03 -30.38
CA GLY A 415 -8.95 -8.20 -31.20
C GLY A 415 -10.40 -8.17 -31.68
N PRO A 416 -10.75 -8.97 -32.69
CA PRO A 416 -12.11 -9.03 -33.25
C PRO A 416 -13.10 -9.75 -32.34
N GLY A 417 -12.62 -10.63 -31.45
CA GLY A 417 -13.42 -11.44 -30.55
C GLY A 417 -13.93 -12.74 -31.19
N PRO A 418 -14.33 -13.71 -30.36
CA PRO A 418 -14.92 -13.52 -29.04
C PRO A 418 -13.94 -13.48 -27.85
N ALA A 419 -12.65 -13.71 -28.04
CA ALA A 419 -11.64 -13.52 -27.00
C ALA A 419 -10.83 -12.24 -27.25
N TYR A 420 -10.58 -11.48 -26.18
CA TYR A 420 -9.94 -10.17 -26.25
C TYR A 420 -8.79 -10.06 -25.26
N LEU A 421 -7.67 -9.47 -25.70
CA LEU A 421 -6.62 -8.98 -24.81
C LEU A 421 -7.13 -7.71 -24.11
N SER A 422 -6.97 -7.59 -22.79
CA SER A 422 -7.46 -6.45 -22.02
C SER A 422 -6.58 -6.18 -20.79
N GLY A 423 -7.02 -5.27 -19.93
CA GLY A 423 -6.38 -4.94 -18.65
C GLY A 423 -5.35 -3.83 -18.73
N GLN A 424 -4.62 -3.73 -19.85
CA GLN A 424 -3.60 -2.70 -20.06
C GLN A 424 -3.66 -2.14 -21.49
N ILE A 425 -3.22 -0.90 -21.65
CA ILE A 425 -3.17 -0.19 -22.94
C ILE A 425 -1.71 -0.10 -23.45
N TYR A 426 -0.73 -0.19 -22.54
CA TYR A 426 0.69 -0.15 -22.85
C TYR A 426 1.39 -1.34 -22.19
N TRP A 427 2.37 -1.91 -22.88
CA TRP A 427 3.17 -3.04 -22.40
C TRP A 427 4.63 -2.67 -22.39
N TYR A 428 5.39 -3.25 -21.46
CA TYR A 428 6.78 -2.90 -21.19
C TYR A 428 7.69 -4.12 -21.11
N SER A 429 8.97 -3.98 -21.47
CA SER A 429 9.89 -5.11 -21.57
C SER A 429 10.48 -5.53 -20.21
N ALA A 430 10.31 -4.73 -19.15
CA ALA A 430 10.86 -5.04 -17.84
C ALA A 430 9.79 -5.54 -16.86
N GLY A 431 10.04 -6.71 -16.30
CA GLY A 431 9.21 -7.32 -15.26
C GLY A 431 7.98 -8.06 -15.80
N SER A 432 7.26 -8.69 -14.87
CA SER A 432 5.98 -9.33 -15.13
C SER A 432 4.86 -8.30 -15.05
N GLN A 433 3.91 -8.36 -15.98
CA GLN A 433 2.75 -7.47 -16.07
C GLN A 433 1.45 -8.27 -15.99
N ALA A 434 0.42 -7.71 -15.37
CA ALA A 434 -0.89 -8.34 -15.32
C ALA A 434 -1.54 -8.33 -16.72
N MET A 435 -2.00 -9.48 -17.18
CA MET A 435 -2.72 -9.65 -18.43
C MET A 435 -4.13 -10.15 -18.14
N LEU A 436 -5.10 -9.54 -18.81
CA LEU A 436 -6.49 -9.98 -18.76
C LEU A 436 -6.90 -10.54 -20.12
N VAL A 437 -7.57 -11.68 -20.11
CA VAL A 437 -8.31 -12.20 -21.26
C VAL A 437 -9.79 -12.14 -20.94
N LEU A 438 -10.52 -11.37 -21.74
CA LEU A 438 -11.98 -11.27 -21.65
C LEU A 438 -12.60 -12.10 -22.76
N VAL A 439 -13.57 -12.94 -22.43
CA VAL A 439 -14.23 -13.83 -23.39
C VAL A 439 -15.73 -13.55 -23.41
N ASP A 440 -16.27 -13.26 -24.58
CA ASP A 440 -17.70 -12.99 -24.78
C ASP A 440 -18.54 -14.15 -24.20
N PRO A 441 -19.59 -13.87 -23.42
CA PRO A 441 -20.45 -14.90 -22.81
C PRO A 441 -21.08 -15.85 -23.82
N LYS A 442 -21.13 -15.53 -25.12
CA LYS A 442 -21.59 -16.45 -26.17
C LYS A 442 -20.66 -17.64 -26.37
N TYR A 443 -19.38 -17.53 -26.01
CA TYR A 443 -18.41 -18.60 -26.10
C TYR A 443 -18.07 -19.17 -24.73
N THR A 444 -18.35 -20.45 -24.51
CA THR A 444 -18.17 -21.14 -23.21
C THR A 444 -17.06 -22.20 -23.22
N GLY A 445 -16.45 -22.43 -24.39
CA GLY A 445 -15.44 -23.46 -24.58
C GLY A 445 -14.06 -23.09 -24.03
N PRO A 446 -13.08 -23.98 -24.20
CA PRO A 446 -11.68 -23.69 -23.87
C PRO A 446 -11.07 -22.68 -24.85
N VAL A 447 -10.07 -21.91 -24.40
CA VAL A 447 -9.25 -21.04 -25.26
C VAL A 447 -7.79 -21.41 -25.12
N LEU A 448 -7.14 -21.66 -26.26
CA LEU A 448 -5.70 -21.74 -26.37
C LEU A 448 -5.14 -20.34 -26.68
N VAL A 449 -4.16 -19.91 -25.90
CA VAL A 449 -3.47 -18.63 -26.05
C VAL A 449 -2.04 -18.91 -26.51
N ARG A 450 -1.63 -18.26 -27.60
CA ARG A 450 -0.27 -18.36 -28.16
C ARG A 450 0.25 -16.98 -28.48
N VAL A 451 1.49 -16.71 -28.14
CA VAL A 451 2.08 -15.37 -28.32
C VAL A 451 3.44 -15.49 -29.00
N LYS A 452 3.72 -14.57 -29.92
CA LYS A 452 4.97 -14.55 -30.70
C LYS A 452 5.41 -13.11 -30.95
N GLN A 453 6.71 -12.84 -30.89
CA GLN A 453 7.25 -11.61 -31.45
C GLN A 453 7.14 -11.65 -32.97
N LEU A 454 6.57 -10.60 -33.56
CA LEU A 454 6.33 -10.50 -35.00
C LEU A 454 7.54 -9.91 -35.72
N ASP A 455 8.25 -8.99 -35.07
CA ASP A 455 9.39 -8.25 -35.62
C ASP A 455 10.76 -8.77 -35.11
N GLY A 456 10.79 -9.95 -34.47
CA GLY A 456 11.99 -10.49 -33.82
C GLY A 456 11.84 -11.92 -33.32
N THR A 457 12.76 -12.34 -32.45
CA THR A 457 12.85 -13.71 -31.90
C THR A 457 12.51 -13.80 -30.41
N GLY A 458 12.02 -12.71 -29.82
CA GLY A 458 11.60 -12.65 -28.44
C GLY A 458 10.38 -13.53 -28.17
N SER A 459 10.23 -13.87 -26.91
CA SER A 459 9.16 -14.73 -26.40
C SER A 459 8.43 -14.04 -25.25
N ILE A 460 7.25 -14.56 -24.94
CA ILE A 460 6.49 -14.16 -23.76
C ILE A 460 6.23 -15.40 -22.93
N THR A 461 6.50 -15.27 -21.63
CA THR A 461 6.10 -16.25 -20.64
C THR A 461 4.73 -15.85 -20.08
N LEU A 462 3.76 -16.76 -20.20
CA LEU A 462 2.43 -16.63 -19.60
C LEU A 462 2.35 -17.48 -18.33
N THR A 463 1.80 -16.92 -17.26
CA THR A 463 1.50 -17.67 -16.03
C THR A 463 0.11 -17.30 -15.51
N GLY A 464 -0.57 -18.20 -14.81
CA GLY A 464 -1.90 -17.95 -14.24
C GLY A 464 -2.68 -19.24 -14.06
N ASP A 465 -3.96 -19.13 -13.74
CA ASP A 465 -4.83 -20.29 -13.56
C ASP A 465 -5.18 -20.90 -14.92
N GLY A 466 -4.56 -22.03 -15.25
CA GLY A 466 -4.73 -22.70 -16.54
C GLY A 466 -3.70 -23.81 -16.75
N THR A 467 -3.45 -24.17 -18.01
CA THR A 467 -2.54 -25.28 -18.36
C THR A 467 -1.41 -24.76 -19.24
N GLY A 468 -0.16 -24.88 -18.80
CA GLY A 468 1.00 -24.65 -19.66
C GLY A 468 1.18 -25.81 -20.65
N LEU A 469 1.22 -25.52 -21.95
CA LEU A 469 1.18 -26.54 -23.01
C LEU A 469 2.51 -26.69 -23.77
N GLY A 470 3.56 -26.01 -23.32
CA GLY A 470 4.86 -25.96 -23.99
C GLY A 470 4.89 -24.97 -25.17
N GLY A 471 6.09 -24.62 -25.65
CA GLY A 471 6.25 -23.71 -26.80
C GLY A 471 5.67 -22.30 -26.60
N GLY A 472 5.49 -21.85 -25.34
CA GLY A 472 4.84 -20.57 -25.02
C GLY A 472 3.31 -20.59 -25.13
N ALA A 473 2.70 -21.76 -25.33
CA ALA A 473 1.25 -21.92 -25.38
C ALA A 473 0.64 -22.11 -23.99
N PHE A 474 -0.55 -21.54 -23.79
CA PHE A 474 -1.28 -21.57 -22.52
C PHE A 474 -2.76 -21.87 -22.75
N GLY A 475 -3.34 -22.78 -21.98
CA GLY A 475 -4.73 -23.21 -22.09
C GLY A 475 -5.61 -22.67 -20.97
N ILE A 476 -6.74 -22.07 -21.33
CA ILE A 476 -7.81 -21.63 -20.43
C ILE A 476 -8.99 -22.62 -20.59
N PRO A 477 -9.20 -23.57 -19.66
CA PRO A 477 -10.10 -24.71 -19.89
C PRO A 477 -11.59 -24.35 -19.91
N GLN A 478 -11.98 -23.34 -19.14
CA GLN A 478 -13.32 -22.79 -19.13
C GLN A 478 -13.22 -21.27 -19.11
N THR A 479 -13.96 -20.63 -20.00
CA THR A 479 -13.81 -19.20 -20.24
C THR A 479 -14.97 -18.43 -19.63
N SER A 480 -16.19 -18.60 -20.13
CA SER A 480 -17.37 -17.86 -19.65
C SER A 480 -18.44 -18.71 -18.95
N SER A 481 -19.34 -18.04 -18.25
CA SER A 481 -20.53 -18.62 -17.63
C SER A 481 -21.70 -17.68 -17.90
N PRO A 482 -22.45 -17.89 -19.00
CA PRO A 482 -23.54 -17.01 -19.41
C PRO A 482 -24.51 -16.72 -18.24
N PRO A 483 -24.98 -15.47 -18.07
CA PRO A 483 -24.79 -14.32 -18.97
C PRO A 483 -23.47 -13.56 -18.74
N TYR A 484 -22.58 -14.07 -17.90
CA TYR A 484 -21.36 -13.39 -17.50
C TYR A 484 -20.20 -13.66 -18.45
N TRP A 485 -19.44 -12.61 -18.69
CA TRP A 485 -18.19 -12.68 -19.43
C TRP A 485 -17.23 -13.65 -18.76
N GLY A 486 -16.45 -14.31 -19.61
CA GLY A 486 -15.29 -15.04 -19.15
C GLY A 486 -14.16 -14.09 -18.80
N THR A 487 -13.55 -14.33 -17.66
CA THR A 487 -12.44 -13.51 -17.16
C THR A 487 -11.30 -14.43 -16.77
N TRP A 488 -10.15 -14.23 -17.40
CA TRP A 488 -8.91 -14.84 -16.96
C TRP A 488 -7.90 -13.74 -16.62
N ILE A 489 -7.23 -13.90 -15.47
CA ILE A 489 -6.13 -13.05 -15.03
C ILE A 489 -4.88 -13.91 -15.01
N GLY A 490 -3.82 -13.39 -15.58
CA GLY A 490 -2.50 -13.97 -15.42
C GLY A 490 -1.40 -12.93 -15.50
N SER A 491 -0.18 -13.43 -15.64
CA SER A 491 1.02 -12.64 -15.77
C SER A 491 1.64 -12.85 -17.14
N PHE A 492 2.27 -11.79 -17.62
CA PHE A 492 2.84 -11.64 -18.94
C PHE A 492 4.26 -11.11 -18.76
N THR A 493 5.26 -11.89 -19.16
CA THR A 493 6.68 -11.50 -19.05
C THR A 493 7.36 -11.60 -20.42
N PRO A 494 7.54 -10.47 -21.13
CA PRO A 494 8.22 -10.45 -22.42
C PRO A 494 9.74 -10.53 -22.26
N SER A 495 10.42 -11.19 -23.18
CA SER A 495 11.90 -11.29 -23.18
C SER A 495 12.61 -10.09 -23.81
N ALA A 496 11.89 -9.31 -24.62
CA ALA A 496 12.43 -8.17 -25.37
C ALA A 496 11.34 -7.15 -25.72
N PRO A 497 11.66 -5.87 -25.95
CA PRO A 497 10.74 -4.93 -26.60
C PRO A 497 10.51 -5.28 -28.08
N GLY A 498 9.39 -4.82 -28.64
CA GLY A 498 9.04 -5.00 -30.05
C GLY A 498 7.55 -5.19 -30.30
N CYS A 499 7.22 -5.63 -31.50
CA CYS A 499 5.87 -5.92 -31.93
C CYS A 499 5.50 -7.37 -31.66
N TYR A 500 4.39 -7.62 -30.98
CA TYR A 500 3.94 -8.95 -30.61
C TYR A 500 2.53 -9.20 -31.11
N GLY A 501 2.27 -10.45 -31.49
CA GLY A 501 0.95 -10.97 -31.80
C GLY A 501 0.54 -12.01 -30.79
N ILE A 502 -0.69 -11.92 -30.31
CA ILE A 502 -1.37 -12.93 -29.50
C ILE A 502 -2.49 -13.54 -30.32
N GLN A 503 -2.53 -14.86 -30.41
CA GLN A 503 -3.61 -15.61 -31.03
C GLN A 503 -4.42 -16.34 -29.96
N PHE A 504 -5.73 -16.24 -30.08
CA PHE A 504 -6.73 -16.95 -29.30
C PHE A 504 -7.43 -17.98 -30.19
N ASP A 505 -7.31 -19.25 -29.83
CA ASP A 505 -8.00 -20.33 -30.52
C ASP A 505 -9.06 -20.95 -29.62
N GLY A 506 -10.32 -20.77 -30.01
CA GLY A 506 -11.42 -21.55 -29.49
C GLY A 506 -11.71 -22.78 -30.36
N THR A 507 -12.67 -23.59 -29.94
CA THR A 507 -13.15 -24.72 -30.76
C THR A 507 -13.88 -24.25 -32.03
N SER A 508 -14.46 -23.05 -32.01
CA SER A 508 -15.25 -22.48 -33.11
C SER A 508 -14.68 -21.20 -33.72
N PHE A 509 -13.55 -20.69 -33.22
CA PHE A 509 -12.96 -19.44 -33.70
C PHE A 509 -11.43 -19.48 -33.62
N THR A 510 -10.80 -18.57 -34.35
CA THR A 510 -9.38 -18.23 -34.26
C THR A 510 -9.28 -16.73 -34.49
N ASP A 511 -8.78 -16.00 -33.50
CA ASP A 511 -8.63 -14.55 -33.54
C ASP A 511 -7.24 -14.15 -33.08
N ASP A 512 -6.83 -12.95 -33.45
CA ASP A 512 -5.57 -12.38 -33.02
C ASP A 512 -5.71 -10.92 -32.55
N ALA A 513 -4.71 -10.49 -31.78
CA ALA A 513 -4.46 -9.08 -31.52
C ALA A 513 -2.96 -8.80 -31.62
N VAL A 514 -2.62 -7.63 -32.14
CA VAL A 514 -1.25 -7.12 -32.24
C VAL A 514 -1.06 -5.98 -31.24
N PHE A 515 0.05 -6.00 -30.52
CA PHE A 515 0.36 -4.99 -29.52
C PHE A 515 1.88 -4.73 -29.46
N GLU A 516 2.24 -3.56 -28.96
CA GLU A 516 3.63 -3.13 -28.83
C GLU A 516 4.11 -3.27 -27.38
N VAL A 517 5.28 -3.90 -27.20
CA VAL A 517 6.02 -3.95 -25.95
C VAL A 517 7.14 -2.91 -26.01
N LYS A 518 7.02 -1.86 -25.20
CA LYS A 518 7.98 -0.76 -25.10
C LYS A 518 9.20 -1.15 -24.27
N GLN A 519 10.34 -0.55 -24.57
CA GLN A 519 11.56 -0.78 -23.79
C GLN A 519 11.48 -0.16 -22.39
N GLY A 520 11.95 -0.91 -21.39
CA GLY A 520 12.13 -0.44 -20.02
C GLY A 520 10.97 -0.82 -19.08
N PRO A 521 10.95 -0.27 -17.86
CA PRO A 521 9.84 -0.47 -16.93
C PRO A 521 8.61 0.38 -17.31
N PRO A 522 7.41 0.03 -16.82
CA PRO A 522 6.27 0.93 -16.85
C PRO A 522 6.63 2.29 -16.22
N PRO A 523 6.12 3.42 -16.75
CA PRO A 523 6.30 4.72 -16.14
C PRO A 523 5.71 4.72 -14.72
N PRO A 524 6.29 5.50 -13.78
CA PRO A 524 5.66 5.72 -12.48
C PRO A 524 4.23 6.20 -12.67
N GLY A 525 3.27 5.50 -12.06
CA GLY A 525 1.85 5.81 -12.11
C GLY A 525 1.48 7.04 -11.31
#